data_AF-A0AAN7G0B3-F1
#
_entry.id   AF-A0AAN7G0B3-F1
#
_cell.length_a   1.000
_cell.length_b   1.000
_cell.length_c   1.000
_cell.angle_alpha   90.00
_cell.angle_beta   90.00
_cell.angle_gamma   90.00
#
_symmetry.space_group_name_H-M   'P 1'
#
loop_
_entity.id
_entity.type
_entity.pdbx_description
1 polymer ?
#
loop_
_entity_poly.entity_id
_entity_poly.type
_entity_poly.pdbx_seq_one_letter_code
_entity_poly.pdbx_strand_id
1 'polypeptide(L)'
;MKTGQAWRVGMADMQILPGPRHRPPLRRPMWIIILVLLVTLFLICAYMYPPQSSAACYVFSSRGCMSITDWLPPAPAREFTDEELASHVVIKDILNSPPILSHKSKIAFMFLTPGSLPFEKLWEKFFHGHEGKFSVYVHASKEKPVHVSRYFVNRDIRSDQVIWGKISMVDAERRLLAYALQDPDNQHFVLLSDSCVPLHRFEYIYDYLMHTNISFVDCFQDPGPHGNGRYSEHMLPEIEKKDFRKGAQWFSMKRQHAVIVVADNLYYSKFRDYCKFVPVLFHYSCTCSIGVVLGQH
;
A
#
# COMPACT_ATOMS: atom_id res chain seq x y z
N MET A 1 1.94 122.03 -27.96
CA MET A 1 1.03 122.29 -29.08
C MET A 1 -0.06 121.23 -29.11
N LYS A 2 -1.33 121.68 -29.05
CA LYS A 2 -2.54 121.14 -29.71
C LYS A 2 -2.66 119.61 -29.85
N THR A 3 -3.56 118.95 -29.11
CA THR A 3 -4.97 118.62 -29.51
C THR A 3 -5.06 117.79 -30.79
N GLY A 4 -5.79 116.69 -30.91
CA GLY A 4 -6.76 116.05 -30.05
C GLY A 4 -7.49 114.93 -30.79
N GLN A 5 -8.27 114.15 -30.02
CA GLN A 5 -9.51 113.43 -30.33
C GLN A 5 -9.69 112.65 -31.64
N ALA A 6 -10.06 111.37 -31.49
CA ALA A 6 -11.36 110.90 -31.98
C ALA A 6 -11.86 109.69 -31.16
N TRP A 7 -13.08 109.83 -30.64
CA TRP A 7 -13.88 108.85 -29.92
C TRP A 7 -14.68 107.96 -30.88
N ARG A 8 -14.96 106.71 -30.51
CA ARG A 8 -16.30 106.10 -30.68
C ARG A 8 -16.65 105.19 -29.52
N VAL A 9 -17.93 105.26 -29.18
CA VAL A 9 -18.65 104.86 -27.96
C VAL A 9 -19.34 103.50 -28.14
N GLY A 10 -19.55 102.79 -27.02
CA GLY A 10 -20.55 101.71 -26.85
C GLY A 10 -19.90 100.36 -26.53
N MET A 11 -20.34 99.56 -25.55
CA MET A 11 -21.58 99.56 -24.79
C MET A 11 -21.49 98.48 -23.68
N ALA A 12 -22.07 98.77 -22.52
CA ALA A 12 -22.69 97.86 -21.55
C ALA A 12 -21.86 96.75 -20.86
N ASP A 13 -21.82 96.86 -19.52
CA ASP A 13 -21.58 95.78 -18.55
C ASP A 13 -22.47 94.55 -18.81
N MET A 14 -21.88 93.36 -18.72
CA MET A 14 -22.64 92.14 -18.44
C MET A 14 -21.82 91.20 -17.56
N GLN A 15 -22.36 90.94 -16.36
CA GLN A 15 -21.84 90.01 -15.37
C GLN A 15 -21.75 88.59 -15.97
N ILE A 16 -20.56 87.97 -15.89
CA ILE A 16 -20.32 86.62 -16.40
C ILE A 16 -20.53 85.62 -15.24
N LEU A 17 -21.61 84.84 -15.32
CA LEU A 17 -21.81 83.62 -14.54
C LEU A 17 -20.72 82.58 -14.89
N PRO A 18 -20.24 81.75 -13.94
CA PRO A 18 -19.32 80.67 -14.26
C PRO A 18 -20.04 79.54 -14.99
N GLY A 19 -19.59 79.24 -16.21
CA GLY A 19 -20.10 78.15 -17.05
C GLY A 19 -19.85 76.75 -16.45
N PRO A 20 -20.63 75.73 -16.88
CA PRO A 20 -20.56 74.38 -16.32
C PRO A 20 -19.24 73.70 -16.70
N ARG A 21 -18.54 73.18 -15.69
CA ARG A 21 -17.34 72.34 -15.88
C ARG A 21 -17.73 71.03 -16.56
N HIS A 22 -17.37 70.87 -17.84
CA HIS A 22 -17.45 69.59 -18.53
C HIS A 22 -16.47 68.59 -17.89
N ARG A 23 -16.99 67.56 -17.20
CA ARG A 23 -16.20 66.38 -16.83
C ARG A 23 -16.00 65.53 -18.10
N PRO A 24 -14.79 65.02 -18.37
CA PRO A 24 -14.58 64.10 -19.48
C PRO A 24 -15.39 62.80 -19.22
N PRO A 25 -15.93 62.16 -20.26
CA PRO A 25 -16.68 60.92 -20.08
C PRO A 25 -15.73 59.84 -19.55
N LEU A 26 -16.09 59.26 -18.40
CA LEU A 26 -15.43 58.05 -17.89
C LEU A 26 -15.52 56.98 -19.00
N ARG A 27 -14.39 56.69 -19.67
CA ARG A 27 -14.29 55.49 -20.51
C ARG A 27 -14.62 54.31 -19.59
N ARG A 28 -15.81 53.72 -19.79
CA ARG A 28 -16.22 52.52 -19.04
C ARG A 28 -15.06 51.51 -19.11
N PRO A 29 -14.70 50.87 -17.99
CA PRO A 29 -13.54 49.98 -17.92
C PRO A 29 -13.83 48.63 -18.61
N MET A 30 -14.35 48.66 -19.84
CA MET A 30 -14.68 47.49 -20.65
C MET A 30 -13.45 46.61 -20.84
N TRP A 31 -12.26 47.21 -20.97
CA TRP A 31 -10.99 46.49 -21.01
C TRP A 31 -10.71 45.69 -19.73
N ILE A 32 -11.08 46.22 -18.57
CA ILE A 32 -10.92 45.51 -17.29
C ILE A 32 -11.88 44.32 -17.24
N ILE A 33 -13.14 44.51 -17.68
CA ILE A 33 -14.12 43.42 -17.73
C ILE A 33 -13.67 42.32 -18.69
N ILE A 34 -13.19 42.69 -19.89
CA ILE A 34 -12.66 41.74 -20.88
C ILE A 34 -11.44 41.02 -20.32
N LEU A 35 -10.51 41.74 -19.68
CA LEU A 35 -9.32 41.15 -19.07
C LEU A 35 -9.70 40.15 -17.98
N VAL A 36 -10.63 40.51 -17.09
CA VAL A 36 -11.12 39.63 -16.02
C VAL A 36 -11.77 38.38 -16.61
N LEU A 37 -12.63 38.51 -17.62
CA LEU A 37 -13.25 37.37 -18.30
C LEU A 37 -12.20 36.44 -18.93
N LEU A 38 -11.20 37.02 -19.60
CA LEU A 38 -10.12 36.26 -20.25
C LEU A 38 -9.26 35.52 -19.22
N VAL A 39 -8.93 36.16 -18.10
CA VAL A 39 -8.21 35.54 -16.98
C VAL A 39 -9.04 34.43 -16.33
N THR A 40 -10.34 34.66 -16.10
CA THR A 40 -11.22 33.61 -15.52
C THR A 40 -11.37 32.41 -16.44
N LEU A 41 -11.53 32.62 -17.75
CA LEU A 41 -11.60 31.53 -18.73
C LEU A 41 -10.28 30.75 -18.79
N PHE A 42 -9.15 31.46 -18.76
CA PHE A 42 -7.83 30.83 -18.71
C PHE A 42 -7.65 29.97 -17.46
N LEU A 43 -8.05 30.46 -16.28
CA LEU A 43 -8.00 29.71 -15.03
C LEU A 43 -8.91 28.48 -15.05
N ILE A 44 -10.13 28.60 -15.61
CA ILE A 44 -11.05 27.46 -15.77
C ILE A 44 -10.46 26.42 -16.74
N CYS A 45 -9.91 26.85 -17.87
CA CYS A 45 -9.26 25.95 -18.82
C CYS A 45 -8.02 25.27 -18.21
N ALA A 46 -7.21 25.99 -17.44
CA ALA A 46 -6.06 25.42 -16.74
C ALA A 46 -6.47 24.42 -15.65
N TYR A 47 -7.61 24.66 -14.99
CA TYR A 47 -8.21 23.74 -14.02
C TYR A 47 -8.77 22.48 -14.70
N MET A 48 -9.43 22.61 -15.84
CA MET A 48 -10.02 21.48 -16.58
C MET A 48 -8.99 20.66 -17.38
N TYR A 49 -7.91 21.29 -17.83
CA TYR A 49 -6.86 20.66 -18.64
C TYR A 49 -5.48 20.87 -18.01
N PRO A 50 -5.18 20.21 -16.87
CA PRO A 50 -3.87 20.29 -16.28
C PRO A 50 -2.81 19.75 -17.27
N PRO A 51 -1.67 20.45 -17.45
CA PRO A 51 -0.65 20.03 -18.40
C PRO A 51 -0.03 18.70 -17.97
N GLN A 52 -0.13 17.68 -18.83
CA GLN A 52 0.41 16.34 -18.58
C GLN A 52 1.91 16.21 -18.92
N SER A 53 2.53 17.24 -19.51
CA SER A 53 3.94 17.20 -19.95
C SER A 53 4.85 18.11 -19.11
N SER A 54 6.01 17.57 -18.72
CA SER A 54 7.01 18.21 -17.84
C SER A 54 7.57 19.53 -18.38
N ALA A 55 7.61 19.70 -19.71
CA ALA A 55 8.16 20.90 -20.36
C ALA A 55 7.27 22.14 -20.19
N ALA A 56 5.94 21.97 -20.18
CA ALA A 56 5.01 23.09 -19.97
C ALA A 56 5.04 23.61 -18.52
N CYS A 57 5.37 22.74 -17.56
CA CYS A 57 5.36 23.05 -16.12
C CYS A 57 6.48 24.05 -15.72
N TYR A 58 7.61 24.08 -16.44
CA TYR A 58 8.72 25.01 -16.19
C TYR A 58 8.45 26.45 -16.67
N VAL A 59 7.49 26.66 -17.58
CA VAL A 59 7.16 28.00 -18.09
C VAL A 59 6.36 28.82 -17.05
N PHE A 60 5.63 28.14 -16.16
CA PHE A 60 4.73 28.78 -15.20
C PHE A 60 5.18 28.69 -13.73
N SER A 61 6.21 27.89 -13.40
CA SER A 61 6.75 27.81 -12.04
C SER A 61 8.22 27.34 -12.03
N SER A 62 9.09 28.09 -11.35
CA SER A 62 10.49 27.70 -11.13
C SER A 62 10.66 26.57 -10.12
N ARG A 63 9.58 26.17 -9.42
CA ARG A 63 9.57 25.12 -8.38
C ARG A 63 8.95 23.78 -8.82
N GLY A 64 8.58 23.65 -10.10
CA GLY A 64 8.12 22.39 -10.68
C GLY A 64 6.66 22.00 -10.35
N CYS A 65 6.25 20.86 -10.91
CA CYS A 65 4.85 20.38 -10.95
C CYS A 65 4.27 19.90 -9.61
N MET A 66 5.07 19.79 -8.53
CA MET A 66 4.57 19.36 -7.21
C MET A 66 3.65 20.38 -6.54
N SER A 67 3.75 21.66 -6.91
CA SER A 67 2.87 22.67 -6.31
C SER A 67 1.40 22.43 -6.66
N ILE A 68 1.06 22.00 -7.89
CA ILE A 68 -0.35 21.89 -8.33
C ILE A 68 -1.08 20.76 -7.60
N THR A 69 -0.39 19.66 -7.27
CA THR A 69 -0.95 18.56 -6.49
C THR A 69 -1.32 18.98 -5.06
N ASP A 70 -0.60 19.92 -4.45
CA ASP A 70 -0.90 20.44 -3.11
C ASP A 70 -2.09 21.42 -3.09
N TRP A 71 -2.47 22.00 -4.24
CA TRP A 71 -3.58 22.94 -4.37
C TRP A 71 -4.93 22.27 -4.67
N LEU A 72 -4.94 21.01 -5.09
CA LEU A 72 -6.18 20.28 -5.33
C LEU A 72 -6.78 19.83 -3.99
N PRO A 73 -8.10 19.99 -3.76
CA PRO A 73 -8.73 19.41 -2.58
C PRO A 73 -8.46 17.89 -2.58
N PRO A 74 -8.18 17.29 -1.42
CA PRO A 74 -7.94 15.86 -1.34
C PRO A 74 -9.13 15.14 -1.97
N ALA A 75 -8.84 14.13 -2.80
CA ALA A 75 -9.89 13.31 -3.38
C ALA A 75 -10.82 12.82 -2.25
N PRO A 76 -12.15 12.85 -2.44
CA PRO A 76 -13.08 12.44 -1.41
C PRO A 76 -12.69 11.04 -0.95
N ALA A 77 -12.68 10.85 0.38
CA ALA A 77 -12.37 9.55 0.97
C ALA A 77 -13.30 8.51 0.37
N ARG A 78 -12.73 7.44 -0.18
CA ARG A 78 -13.48 6.31 -0.72
C ARG A 78 -14.42 5.78 0.36
N GLU A 79 -15.69 5.65 0.04
CA GLU A 79 -16.65 4.92 0.88
C GLU A 79 -16.40 3.42 0.73
N PHE A 80 -16.29 2.72 1.87
CA PHE A 80 -16.09 1.28 1.89
C PHE A 80 -17.39 0.53 1.63
N THR A 81 -17.30 -0.61 0.94
CA THR A 81 -18.42 -1.56 0.86
C THR A 81 -18.67 -2.22 2.22
N ASP A 82 -19.82 -2.86 2.39
CA ASP A 82 -20.14 -3.57 3.63
C ASP A 82 -19.11 -4.66 3.96
N GLU A 83 -18.57 -5.35 2.93
CA GLU A 83 -17.53 -6.38 3.09
C GLU A 83 -16.18 -5.79 3.48
N GLU A 84 -15.80 -4.65 2.90
CA GLU A 84 -14.59 -3.90 3.28
C GLU A 84 -14.69 -3.42 4.73
N LEU A 85 -15.83 -2.81 5.09
CA LEU A 85 -16.09 -2.34 6.44
C LEU A 85 -16.05 -3.48 7.46
N ALA A 86 -16.71 -4.61 7.17
CA ALA A 86 -16.68 -5.80 8.02
C ALA A 86 -15.26 -6.34 8.21
N SER A 87 -14.48 -6.42 7.12
CA SER A 87 -13.08 -6.86 7.16
C SER A 87 -12.23 -5.91 8.01
N HIS A 88 -12.39 -4.59 7.84
CA HIS A 88 -11.67 -3.57 8.61
C HIS A 88 -11.98 -3.66 10.11
N VAL A 89 -13.24 -3.86 10.49
CA VAL A 89 -13.63 -3.99 11.90
C VAL A 89 -12.99 -5.23 12.54
N VAL A 90 -13.07 -6.39 11.86
CA VAL A 90 -12.48 -7.63 12.38
C VAL A 90 -10.97 -7.52 12.50
N ILE A 91 -10.29 -7.01 11.48
CA ILE A 91 -8.83 -6.86 11.49
C ILE A 91 -8.39 -5.90 12.59
N LYS A 92 -9.07 -4.75 12.72
CA LYS A 92 -8.80 -3.78 13.78
C LYS A 92 -8.98 -4.39 15.17
N ASP A 93 -10.01 -5.19 15.39
CA ASP A 93 -10.23 -5.87 16.67
C ASP A 93 -9.14 -6.90 16.97
N ILE A 94 -8.73 -7.69 15.96
CA ILE A 94 -7.63 -8.65 16.10
C ILE A 94 -6.32 -7.95 16.45
N LEU A 95 -5.99 -6.83 15.79
CA LEU A 95 -4.76 -6.06 16.05
C LEU A 95 -4.75 -5.41 17.44
N ASN A 96 -5.92 -4.95 17.91
CA ASN A 96 -6.04 -4.33 19.23
C ASN A 96 -6.15 -5.35 20.38
N SER A 97 -6.43 -6.62 20.08
CA SER A 97 -6.51 -7.67 21.07
C SER A 97 -5.16 -7.88 21.76
N PRO A 98 -5.09 -7.97 23.10
CA PRO A 98 -3.83 -8.17 23.79
C PRO A 98 -3.25 -9.55 23.50
N PRO A 99 -1.92 -9.67 23.26
CA PRO A 99 -1.30 -10.97 23.03
C PRO A 99 -1.31 -11.82 24.31
N ILE A 100 -1.72 -13.08 24.19
CA ILE A 100 -1.77 -14.02 25.32
C ILE A 100 -0.42 -14.76 25.37
N LEU A 101 0.57 -14.10 25.96
CA LEU A 101 1.88 -14.70 26.24
C LEU A 101 1.81 -15.48 27.56
N SER A 102 2.29 -16.72 27.54
CA SER A 102 2.40 -17.56 28.73
C SER A 102 3.72 -18.32 28.72
N HIS A 103 4.06 -18.99 29.84
CA HIS A 103 5.21 -19.89 29.90
C HIS A 103 5.12 -21.07 28.92
N LYS A 104 3.93 -21.33 28.36
CA LYS A 104 3.70 -22.38 27.37
C LYS A 104 3.80 -21.89 25.93
N SER A 105 4.05 -20.59 25.70
CA SER A 105 4.06 -20.06 24.35
C SER A 105 5.12 -20.74 23.47
N LYS A 106 4.75 -21.00 22.21
CA LYS A 106 5.53 -21.75 21.24
C LYS A 106 5.73 -20.97 19.96
N ILE A 107 6.79 -21.36 19.25
CA ILE A 107 6.99 -21.00 17.84
C ILE A 107 6.55 -22.17 16.97
N ALA A 108 5.64 -21.92 16.02
CA ALA A 108 5.25 -22.86 15.00
C ALA A 108 6.23 -22.81 13.82
N PHE A 109 7.01 -23.87 13.65
CA PHE A 109 7.86 -24.06 12.48
C PHE A 109 7.07 -24.81 11.40
N MET A 110 6.76 -24.11 10.32
CA MET A 110 5.92 -24.60 9.23
C MET A 110 6.77 -24.85 8.00
N PHE A 111 6.89 -26.11 7.59
CA PHE A 111 7.69 -26.53 6.45
C PHE A 111 6.79 -26.76 5.24
N LEU A 112 6.99 -25.98 4.18
CA LEU A 112 6.40 -26.21 2.87
C LEU A 112 7.44 -26.86 1.96
N THR A 113 7.25 -28.13 1.64
CA THR A 113 8.25 -28.94 0.93
C THR A 113 7.63 -29.63 -0.28
N PRO A 114 8.42 -29.99 -1.31
CA PRO A 114 7.95 -30.91 -2.34
C PRO A 114 7.82 -32.35 -1.80
N GLY A 115 8.65 -32.74 -0.84
CA GLY A 115 8.68 -34.10 -0.28
C GLY A 115 9.55 -34.20 0.97
N SER A 116 10.56 -35.08 0.93
CA SER A 116 11.48 -35.32 2.06
C SER A 116 12.26 -34.07 2.49
N LEU A 117 12.64 -34.03 3.76
CA LEU A 117 13.40 -32.95 4.38
C LEU A 117 14.88 -33.34 4.46
N PRO A 118 15.75 -32.86 3.55
CA PRO A 118 17.16 -33.27 3.52
C PRO A 118 17.91 -32.88 4.80
N PHE A 119 17.51 -31.79 5.44
CA PHE A 119 18.12 -31.27 6.67
C PHE A 119 17.39 -31.70 7.95
N GLU A 120 16.55 -32.74 7.91
CA GLU A 120 15.77 -33.19 9.07
C GLU A 120 16.66 -33.47 10.31
N LYS A 121 17.82 -34.12 10.13
CA LYS A 121 18.78 -34.38 11.22
C LYS A 121 19.39 -33.10 11.81
N LEU A 122 19.52 -32.04 11.02
CA LEU A 122 20.01 -30.75 11.51
C LEU A 122 18.92 -30.07 12.36
N TRP A 123 17.68 -30.08 11.86
CA TRP A 123 16.53 -29.57 12.61
C TRP A 123 16.28 -30.36 13.89
N GLU A 124 16.50 -31.67 13.91
CA GLU A 124 16.46 -32.47 15.12
C GLU A 124 17.43 -31.97 16.19
N LYS A 125 18.68 -31.70 15.80
CA LYS A 125 19.69 -31.13 16.71
C LYS A 125 19.29 -29.75 17.20
N PHE A 126 18.72 -28.93 16.31
CA PHE A 126 18.25 -27.58 16.64
C PHE A 126 17.11 -27.60 17.67
N PHE A 127 16.20 -28.57 17.58
CA PHE A 127 15.06 -28.71 18.49
C PHE A 127 15.38 -29.46 19.79
N HIS A 128 16.53 -30.11 19.87
CA HIS A 128 16.89 -30.97 20.99
C HIS A 128 16.94 -30.22 22.33
N GLY A 129 16.15 -30.67 23.32
CA GLY A 129 16.10 -30.09 24.66
C GLY A 129 15.19 -28.87 24.80
N HIS A 130 14.37 -28.58 23.78
CA HIS A 130 13.45 -27.44 23.75
C HIS A 130 11.98 -27.83 23.59
N GLU A 131 11.64 -29.06 23.95
CA GLU A 131 10.28 -29.56 23.93
C GLU A 131 9.34 -28.64 24.72
N GLY A 132 8.18 -28.33 24.13
CA GLY A 132 7.20 -27.42 24.71
C GLY A 132 7.38 -25.95 24.33
N LYS A 133 8.49 -25.56 23.69
CA LYS A 133 8.71 -24.20 23.16
C LYS A 133 8.49 -24.08 21.64
N PHE A 134 8.21 -25.18 20.97
CA PHE A 134 7.96 -25.20 19.53
C PHE A 134 6.91 -26.24 19.14
N SER A 135 6.38 -26.05 17.94
CA SER A 135 5.55 -27.02 17.23
C SER A 135 6.04 -27.11 15.78
N VAL A 136 5.81 -28.25 15.14
CA VAL A 136 6.26 -28.53 13.77
C VAL A 136 5.06 -28.93 12.93
N TYR A 137 4.96 -28.37 11.73
CA TYR A 137 3.93 -28.69 10.74
C TYR A 137 4.58 -28.86 9.38
N VAL A 138 4.24 -29.91 8.64
CA VAL A 138 4.82 -30.21 7.33
C VAL A 138 3.72 -30.30 6.28
N HIS A 139 3.83 -29.52 5.23
CA HIS A 139 3.01 -29.61 4.03
C HIS A 139 3.87 -30.09 2.87
N ALA A 140 3.68 -31.34 2.45
CA ALA A 140 4.44 -31.96 1.38
C ALA A 140 3.63 -32.01 0.07
N SER A 141 4.03 -31.23 -0.93
CA SER A 141 3.20 -30.92 -2.09
C SER A 141 3.23 -31.97 -3.22
N LYS A 142 4.20 -32.89 -3.24
CA LYS A 142 4.31 -33.93 -4.25
C LYS A 142 4.26 -35.32 -3.64
N GLU A 143 5.14 -35.58 -2.68
CA GLU A 143 5.32 -36.91 -2.11
C GLU A 143 5.27 -36.85 -0.59
N LYS A 144 4.55 -37.78 0.03
CA LYS A 144 4.50 -37.85 1.49
C LYS A 144 5.87 -38.31 2.02
N PRO A 145 6.57 -37.50 2.82
CA PRO A 145 7.87 -37.86 3.36
C PRO A 145 7.75 -38.97 4.40
N VAL A 146 8.80 -39.78 4.52
CA VAL A 146 8.99 -40.70 5.65
C VAL A 146 10.00 -40.05 6.59
N HIS A 147 9.50 -39.58 7.74
CA HIS A 147 10.30 -38.91 8.75
C HIS A 147 11.03 -39.92 9.64
N VAL A 148 12.28 -39.63 9.95
CA VAL A 148 13.13 -40.44 10.84
C VAL A 148 13.21 -39.81 12.23
N SER A 149 13.19 -38.49 12.28
CA SER A 149 13.28 -37.71 13.50
C SER A 149 11.95 -37.70 14.25
N ARG A 150 12.01 -37.96 15.56
CA ARG A 150 10.83 -37.94 16.44
C ARG A 150 10.06 -36.61 16.43
N TYR A 151 10.70 -35.51 16.02
CA TYR A 151 10.05 -34.21 15.97
C TYR A 151 9.18 -34.02 14.74
N PHE A 152 9.42 -34.76 13.66
CA PHE A 152 8.70 -34.66 12.39
C PHE A 152 7.69 -35.80 12.18
N VAL A 153 7.87 -36.93 12.86
CA VAL A 153 6.88 -38.03 12.85
C VAL A 153 5.49 -37.52 13.25
N ASN A 154 4.49 -37.83 12.42
CA ASN A 154 3.09 -37.42 12.58
C ASN A 154 2.87 -35.89 12.60
N ARG A 155 3.75 -35.12 11.96
CA ARG A 155 3.60 -33.66 11.80
C ARG A 155 3.11 -33.22 10.42
N ASP A 156 2.91 -34.17 9.50
CA ASP A 156 2.34 -33.89 8.19
C ASP A 156 0.88 -33.45 8.31
N ILE A 157 0.55 -32.31 7.72
CA ILE A 157 -0.83 -31.85 7.57
C ILE A 157 -1.43 -32.40 6.28
N ARG A 158 -2.76 -32.30 6.14
CA ARG A 158 -3.39 -32.55 4.84
C ARG A 158 -2.78 -31.60 3.81
N SER A 159 -2.13 -32.17 2.80
CA SER A 159 -1.40 -31.42 1.77
C SER A 159 -2.15 -31.48 0.44
N ASP A 160 -2.06 -30.41 -0.36
CA ASP A 160 -2.56 -30.36 -1.74
C ASP A 160 -1.39 -30.05 -2.70
N GLN A 161 -1.60 -30.24 -4.00
CA GLN A 161 -0.56 -29.93 -4.99
C GLN A 161 -0.23 -28.43 -5.01
N VAL A 162 1.07 -28.14 -5.05
CA VAL A 162 1.58 -26.77 -5.12
C VAL A 162 2.33 -26.60 -6.42
N ILE A 163 1.89 -25.62 -7.21
CA ILE A 163 2.58 -25.18 -8.43
C ILE A 163 3.28 -23.86 -8.11
N TRP A 164 4.58 -23.83 -8.40
CA TRP A 164 5.39 -22.65 -8.13
C TRP A 164 4.89 -21.42 -8.91
N GLY A 165 4.85 -20.27 -8.24
CA GLY A 165 4.38 -19.00 -8.79
C GLY A 165 2.86 -18.88 -8.98
N LYS A 166 2.07 -19.87 -8.53
CA LYS A 166 0.59 -19.83 -8.57
C LYS A 166 -0.02 -19.63 -7.18
N ILE A 167 -1.30 -19.30 -7.13
CA ILE A 167 -2.06 -19.12 -5.89
C ILE A 167 -2.03 -20.37 -4.99
N SER A 168 -1.86 -21.56 -5.55
CA SER A 168 -1.70 -22.81 -4.80
C SER A 168 -0.57 -22.77 -3.75
N MET A 169 0.45 -21.92 -3.94
CA MET A 169 1.47 -21.69 -2.91
C MET A 169 0.87 -20.98 -1.69
N VAL A 170 0.12 -19.91 -1.92
CA VAL A 170 -0.58 -19.14 -0.88
C VAL A 170 -1.61 -20.02 -0.18
N ASP A 171 -2.29 -20.91 -0.92
CA ASP A 171 -3.24 -21.87 -0.35
C ASP A 171 -2.57 -22.83 0.63
N ALA A 172 -1.37 -23.33 0.29
CA ALA A 172 -0.60 -24.20 1.17
C ALA A 172 -0.09 -23.45 2.41
N GLU A 173 0.35 -22.21 2.27
CA GLU A 173 0.78 -21.34 3.37
C GLU A 173 -0.38 -21.04 4.33
N ARG A 174 -1.55 -20.63 3.81
CA ARG A 174 -2.77 -20.42 4.59
C ARG A 174 -3.22 -21.70 5.30
N ARG A 175 -3.08 -22.86 4.64
CA ARG A 175 -3.38 -24.16 5.24
C ARG A 175 -2.44 -24.47 6.41
N LEU A 176 -1.14 -24.28 6.24
CA LEU A 176 -0.15 -24.43 7.33
C LEU A 176 -0.48 -23.53 8.51
N LEU A 177 -0.77 -22.25 8.26
CA LEU A 177 -1.20 -21.29 9.29
C LEU A 177 -2.46 -21.78 10.01
N ALA A 178 -3.48 -22.23 9.27
CA ALA A 178 -4.73 -22.72 9.85
C ALA A 178 -4.52 -23.94 10.76
N TYR A 179 -3.67 -24.89 10.37
CA TYR A 179 -3.31 -26.02 11.24
C TYR A 179 -2.52 -25.57 12.47
N ALA A 180 -1.58 -24.64 12.30
CA ALA A 180 -0.76 -24.13 13.39
C ALA A 180 -1.54 -23.28 14.40
N LEU A 181 -2.54 -22.53 13.95
CA LEU A 181 -3.38 -21.67 14.79
C LEU A 181 -4.31 -22.45 15.73
N GLN A 182 -4.57 -23.74 15.46
CA GLN A 182 -5.38 -24.60 16.33
C GLN A 182 -4.72 -24.79 17.71
N ASP A 183 -3.39 -24.74 17.81
CA ASP A 183 -2.70 -24.70 19.10
C ASP A 183 -2.73 -23.25 19.63
N PRO A 184 -3.43 -22.96 20.74
CA PRO A 184 -3.47 -21.63 21.32
C PRO A 184 -2.11 -21.19 21.88
N ASP A 185 -1.19 -22.13 22.16
CA ASP A 185 0.14 -21.82 22.64
C ASP A 185 1.05 -21.27 21.53
N ASN A 186 0.75 -21.53 20.26
CA ASN A 186 1.53 -20.99 19.14
C ASN A 186 1.32 -19.47 19.03
N GLN A 187 2.37 -18.71 19.35
CA GLN A 187 2.33 -17.24 19.35
C GLN A 187 3.13 -16.60 18.20
N HIS A 188 4.05 -17.36 17.59
CA HIS A 188 4.85 -16.94 16.45
C HIS A 188 4.89 -18.05 15.39
N PHE A 189 4.89 -17.68 14.11
CA PHE A 189 4.75 -18.59 12.98
C PHE A 189 5.87 -18.33 12.00
N VAL A 190 6.67 -19.35 11.68
CA VAL A 190 7.82 -19.25 10.79
C VAL A 190 7.61 -20.19 9.61
N LEU A 191 7.59 -19.64 8.39
CA LEU A 191 7.49 -20.42 7.16
C LEU A 191 8.89 -20.77 6.64
N LEU A 192 9.12 -22.03 6.32
CA LEU A 192 10.39 -22.59 5.87
C LEU A 192 10.19 -23.50 4.66
N SER A 193 11.23 -23.60 3.82
CA SER A 193 11.33 -24.62 2.78
C SER A 193 12.22 -25.79 3.22
N ASP A 194 12.26 -26.85 2.41
CA ASP A 194 13.14 -28.01 2.57
C ASP A 194 14.64 -27.66 2.55
N SER A 195 14.99 -26.54 1.92
CA SER A 195 16.36 -26.02 1.83
C SER A 195 16.76 -25.08 2.97
N CYS A 196 15.85 -24.69 3.87
CA CYS A 196 16.16 -23.78 4.97
C CYS A 196 16.94 -24.47 6.09
N VAL A 197 17.91 -23.74 6.65
CA VAL A 197 18.70 -24.16 7.83
C VAL A 197 18.80 -23.03 8.85
N PRO A 198 18.78 -23.32 10.16
CA PRO A 198 18.96 -22.30 11.19
C PRO A 198 20.42 -21.84 11.25
N LEU A 199 20.63 -20.52 11.39
CA LEU A 199 21.96 -19.92 11.49
C LEU A 199 22.35 -19.52 12.93
N HIS A 200 21.37 -19.52 13.84
CA HIS A 200 21.55 -19.24 15.26
C HIS A 200 21.00 -20.38 16.11
N ARG A 201 21.37 -20.42 17.39
CA ARG A 201 20.85 -21.39 18.36
C ARG A 201 19.36 -21.17 18.61
N PHE A 202 18.66 -22.22 19.06
CA PHE A 202 17.23 -22.18 19.29
C PHE A 202 16.83 -21.11 20.31
N GLU A 203 17.56 -21.00 21.42
CA GLU A 203 17.24 -20.05 22.49
C GLU A 203 17.31 -18.62 22.00
N TYR A 204 18.32 -18.29 21.17
CA TYR A 204 18.43 -16.97 20.56
C TYR A 204 17.22 -16.64 19.69
N ILE A 205 16.84 -17.57 18.80
CA ILE A 205 15.70 -17.38 17.90
C ILE A 205 14.40 -17.28 18.70
N TYR A 206 14.23 -18.15 19.69
CA TYR A 206 13.06 -18.16 20.55
C TYR A 206 12.92 -16.83 21.30
N ASP A 207 13.96 -16.41 22.00
CA ASP A 207 13.92 -15.17 22.77
C ASP A 207 13.72 -13.96 21.85
N TYR A 208 14.38 -13.92 20.69
CA TYR A 208 14.20 -12.83 19.73
C TYR A 208 12.76 -12.72 19.20
N LEU A 209 12.19 -13.83 18.72
CA LEU A 209 10.85 -13.84 18.11
C LEU A 209 9.72 -13.74 19.15
N MET A 210 9.94 -14.17 20.38
CA MET A 210 8.93 -14.08 21.44
C MET A 210 8.86 -12.68 22.07
N HIS A 211 9.98 -11.94 22.11
CA HIS A 211 10.01 -10.60 22.72
C HIS A 211 9.81 -9.46 21.71
N THR A 212 9.90 -9.71 20.41
CA THR A 212 9.59 -8.70 19.39
C THR A 212 8.09 -8.37 19.34
N ASN A 213 7.77 -7.10 19.08
CA ASN A 213 6.41 -6.64 18.84
C ASN A 213 6.03 -6.59 17.35
N ILE A 214 6.97 -6.86 16.45
CA ILE A 214 6.76 -6.81 15.00
C ILE A 214 6.71 -8.21 14.37
N SER A 215 6.25 -8.26 13.12
CA SER A 215 6.41 -9.40 12.23
C SER A 215 7.37 -9.06 11.11
N PHE A 216 8.05 -10.07 10.59
CA PHE A 216 9.04 -9.94 9.54
C PHE A 216 8.48 -10.53 8.26
N VAL A 217 8.11 -9.63 7.35
CA VAL A 217 7.64 -9.93 6.00
C VAL A 217 8.41 -9.00 5.07
N ASP A 218 8.96 -9.56 3.99
CA ASP A 218 9.64 -8.75 2.98
C ASP A 218 8.60 -8.06 2.09
N CYS A 219 8.77 -6.76 1.86
CA CYS A 219 7.80 -5.93 1.16
C CYS A 219 8.49 -4.71 0.54
N PHE A 220 8.54 -4.66 -0.79
CA PHE A 220 9.20 -3.59 -1.53
C PHE A 220 8.45 -3.28 -2.84
N GLN A 221 8.66 -2.06 -3.34
CA GLN A 221 8.16 -1.66 -4.65
C GLN A 221 9.13 -2.13 -5.73
N ASP A 222 8.60 -2.77 -6.77
CA ASP A 222 9.37 -3.17 -7.94
C ASP A 222 8.63 -2.69 -9.18
N PRO A 223 9.06 -1.58 -9.83
CA PRO A 223 8.38 -1.05 -10.99
C PRO A 223 8.53 -1.93 -12.24
N GLY A 224 9.36 -2.97 -12.20
CA GLY A 224 9.63 -3.85 -13.32
C GLY A 224 8.46 -4.79 -13.68
N PRO A 225 8.60 -5.54 -14.79
CA PRO A 225 7.58 -6.48 -15.29
C PRO A 225 7.31 -7.65 -14.33
N HIS A 226 8.19 -7.88 -13.35
CA HIS A 226 8.05 -8.94 -12.35
C HIS A 226 7.48 -8.45 -11.02
N GLY A 227 7.36 -7.14 -10.81
CA GLY A 227 6.71 -6.54 -9.66
C GLY A 227 5.36 -5.92 -10.05
N ASN A 228 5.27 -4.60 -9.96
CA ASN A 228 4.09 -3.80 -10.29
C ASN A 228 3.62 -3.95 -11.74
N GLY A 229 4.46 -4.42 -12.67
CA GLY A 229 4.03 -4.81 -14.01
C GLY A 229 3.03 -5.99 -14.04
N ARG A 230 2.91 -6.74 -12.93
CA ARG A 230 1.93 -7.82 -12.74
C ARG A 230 0.59 -7.33 -12.14
N TYR A 231 0.51 -6.07 -11.73
CA TYR A 231 -0.71 -5.50 -11.19
C TYR A 231 -1.83 -5.54 -12.24
N SER A 232 -3.04 -5.87 -11.80
CA SER A 232 -4.24 -5.80 -12.63
C SER A 232 -5.17 -4.74 -12.10
N GLU A 233 -5.65 -3.85 -12.96
CA GLU A 233 -6.66 -2.83 -12.61
C GLU A 233 -7.97 -3.46 -12.09
N HIS A 234 -8.23 -4.75 -12.35
CA HIS A 234 -9.37 -5.47 -11.76
C HIS A 234 -9.22 -5.77 -10.27
N MET A 235 -8.03 -5.55 -9.70
CA MET A 235 -7.83 -5.57 -8.26
C MET A 235 -8.32 -4.29 -7.58
N LEU A 236 -8.61 -3.24 -8.36
CA LEU A 236 -9.36 -2.10 -7.83
C LEU A 236 -10.82 -2.50 -7.53
N PRO A 237 -11.42 -1.83 -6.55
CA PRO A 237 -10.82 -0.79 -5.72
C PRO A 237 -10.11 -1.27 -4.43
N GLU A 238 -10.21 -2.54 -4.08
CA GLU A 238 -9.75 -3.10 -2.81
C GLU A 238 -8.22 -3.07 -2.69
N ILE A 239 -7.50 -3.31 -3.79
CA ILE A 239 -6.04 -3.23 -3.81
C ILE A 239 -5.63 -2.16 -4.81
N GLU A 240 -5.32 -0.98 -4.30
CA GLU A 240 -4.72 0.08 -5.11
C GLU A 240 -3.31 -0.31 -5.56
N LYS A 241 -2.91 0.19 -6.74
CA LYS A 241 -1.58 -0.08 -7.29
C LYS A 241 -0.43 0.33 -6.37
N LYS A 242 -0.64 1.36 -5.54
CA LYS A 242 0.35 1.84 -4.56
C LYS A 242 0.59 0.82 -3.44
N ASP A 243 -0.43 0.02 -3.12
CA ASP A 243 -0.39 -1.00 -2.07
C ASP A 243 0.04 -2.37 -2.61
N PHE A 244 0.02 -2.55 -3.93
CA PHE A 244 0.61 -3.73 -4.57
C PHE A 244 2.15 -3.72 -4.47
N ARG A 245 2.69 -4.57 -3.60
CA ARG A 245 4.12 -4.69 -3.30
C ARG A 245 4.63 -6.09 -3.55
N LYS A 246 5.89 -6.21 -3.93
CA LYS A 246 6.60 -7.49 -4.11
C LYS A 246 7.29 -7.89 -2.80
N GLY A 247 7.47 -9.19 -2.57
CA GLY A 247 8.13 -9.69 -1.38
C GLY A 247 8.67 -11.11 -1.55
N ALA A 248 9.53 -11.52 -0.63
CA ALA A 248 9.97 -12.90 -0.47
C ALA A 248 8.85 -13.80 0.08
N GLN A 249 8.94 -15.11 -0.19
CA GLN A 249 7.98 -16.08 0.33
C GLN A 249 8.06 -16.27 1.85
N TRP A 250 9.28 -16.28 2.37
CA TRP A 250 9.52 -16.55 3.77
C TRP A 250 9.06 -15.40 4.65
N PHE A 251 8.44 -15.76 5.77
CA PHE A 251 8.03 -14.81 6.79
C PHE A 251 8.22 -15.41 8.18
N SER A 252 8.29 -14.51 9.17
CA SER A 252 7.98 -14.85 10.55
C SER A 252 6.96 -13.85 11.08
N MET A 253 5.83 -14.33 11.61
CA MET A 253 4.76 -13.45 12.02
C MET A 253 4.14 -13.83 13.36
N LYS A 254 3.60 -12.83 14.05
CA LYS A 254 2.86 -13.01 15.30
C LYS A 254 1.47 -13.59 15.03
N ARG A 255 0.89 -14.19 16.07
CA ARG A 255 -0.43 -14.84 16.00
C ARG A 255 -1.52 -13.95 15.41
N GLN A 256 -1.58 -12.68 15.79
CA GLN A 256 -2.61 -11.76 15.29
C GLN A 256 -2.57 -11.63 13.77
N HIS A 257 -1.37 -11.44 13.19
CA HIS A 257 -1.17 -11.38 11.75
C HIS A 257 -1.49 -12.71 11.06
N ALA A 258 -1.12 -13.85 11.68
CA ALA A 258 -1.49 -15.17 11.17
C ALA A 258 -3.02 -15.35 11.11
N VAL A 259 -3.75 -14.92 12.13
CA VAL A 259 -5.22 -14.96 12.15
C VAL A 259 -5.79 -14.08 11.04
N ILE A 260 -5.28 -12.86 10.87
CA ILE A 260 -5.71 -11.95 9.78
C ILE A 260 -5.50 -12.61 8.41
N VAL A 261 -4.32 -13.18 8.16
CA VAL A 261 -3.99 -13.85 6.89
C VAL A 261 -4.91 -15.03 6.60
N VAL A 262 -5.34 -15.78 7.62
CA VAL A 262 -6.27 -16.92 7.42
C VAL A 262 -7.72 -16.46 7.29
N ALA A 263 -8.12 -15.42 8.04
CA ALA A 263 -9.48 -14.89 8.04
C ALA A 263 -9.79 -14.04 6.80
N ASP A 264 -8.79 -13.42 6.19
CA ASP A 264 -8.97 -12.61 4.99
C ASP A 264 -9.50 -13.44 3.82
N ASN A 265 -10.64 -13.01 3.29
CA ASN A 265 -11.21 -13.52 2.05
C ASN A 265 -11.30 -12.42 0.99
N LEU A 266 -11.30 -11.15 1.39
CA LEU A 266 -11.52 -10.02 0.50
C LEU A 266 -10.30 -9.84 -0.40
N TYR A 267 -9.12 -9.60 0.18
CA TYR A 267 -7.90 -9.38 -0.60
C TYR A 267 -7.43 -10.67 -1.24
N TYR A 268 -7.47 -11.78 -0.50
CA TYR A 268 -7.12 -13.10 -1.02
C TYR A 268 -7.91 -13.46 -2.28
N SER A 269 -9.22 -13.18 -2.36
CA SER A 269 -10.01 -13.45 -3.55
C SER A 269 -9.50 -12.70 -4.79
N LYS A 270 -9.12 -11.42 -4.65
CA LYS A 270 -8.54 -10.63 -5.73
C LYS A 270 -7.21 -11.20 -6.19
N PHE A 271 -6.34 -11.61 -5.27
CA PHE A 271 -5.09 -12.27 -5.64
C PHE A 271 -5.34 -13.62 -6.32
N ARG A 272 -6.28 -14.42 -5.84
CA ARG A 272 -6.62 -15.71 -6.47
C ARG A 272 -7.10 -15.52 -7.90
N ASP A 273 -7.93 -14.53 -8.16
CA ASP A 273 -8.58 -14.35 -9.45
C ASP A 273 -7.68 -13.62 -10.47
N TYR A 274 -6.79 -12.73 -10.01
CA TYR A 274 -6.00 -11.85 -10.88
C TYR A 274 -4.49 -12.05 -10.81
N CYS A 275 -3.95 -12.82 -9.86
CA CYS A 275 -2.53 -13.18 -9.84
C CYS A 275 -2.24 -14.26 -10.90
N LYS A 276 -1.83 -13.83 -12.09
CA LYS A 276 -1.50 -14.75 -13.19
C LYS A 276 -0.05 -15.24 -13.10
N PHE A 277 0.14 -16.51 -13.46
CA PHE A 277 1.47 -17.11 -13.61
C PHE A 277 2.20 -16.49 -14.80
N VAL A 278 3.44 -16.05 -14.59
CA VAL A 278 4.35 -15.66 -15.68
C VAL A 278 5.56 -16.60 -15.65
N PRO A 279 5.86 -17.34 -16.73
CA PRO A 279 6.89 -18.38 -16.77
C PRO A 279 8.32 -17.82 -16.83
N VAL A 280 8.73 -17.09 -15.78
CA VAL A 280 10.12 -16.62 -15.63
C VAL A 280 10.67 -17.06 -14.29
N LEU A 281 11.87 -17.62 -14.35
CA LEU A 281 12.43 -18.65 -13.46
C LEU A 281 12.70 -18.27 -12.00
N PHE A 282 12.39 -17.06 -11.52
CA PHE A 282 12.84 -16.63 -10.18
C PHE A 282 11.90 -15.70 -9.39
N HIS A 283 10.62 -15.54 -9.73
CA HIS A 283 9.78 -14.54 -9.05
C HIS A 283 8.39 -15.01 -8.57
N TYR A 284 8.26 -14.96 -7.24
CA TYR A 284 7.04 -15.05 -6.43
C TYR A 284 5.93 -14.15 -6.97
N SER A 285 4.95 -14.73 -7.68
CA SER A 285 3.87 -13.93 -8.30
C SER A 285 2.82 -13.49 -7.29
N CYS A 286 2.49 -14.34 -6.31
CA CYS A 286 1.34 -14.13 -5.42
C CYS A 286 1.72 -13.95 -3.95
N THR A 287 3.00 -14.01 -3.59
CA THR A 287 3.43 -13.81 -2.20
C THR A 287 3.32 -12.35 -1.75
N CYS A 288 3.05 -11.45 -2.69
CA CYS A 288 2.54 -10.10 -2.43
C CYS A 288 1.31 -10.10 -1.50
N SER A 289 0.48 -11.14 -1.55
CA SER A 289 -0.81 -11.18 -0.84
C SER A 289 -0.69 -10.96 0.67
N ILE A 290 0.25 -11.61 1.33
CA ILE A 290 0.45 -11.48 2.78
C ILE A 290 0.92 -10.06 3.15
N GLY A 291 1.86 -9.51 2.38
CA GLY A 291 2.36 -8.15 2.60
C GLY A 291 1.30 -7.07 2.37
N VAL A 292 0.40 -7.27 1.39
CA VAL A 292 -0.73 -6.37 1.14
C VAL A 292 -1.77 -6.46 2.24
N VAL A 293 -2.15 -7.67 2.66
CA VAL A 293 -3.11 -7.89 3.77
C VAL A 293 -2.63 -7.25 5.07
N LEU A 294 -1.32 -7.29 5.34
CA LEU A 294 -0.75 -6.69 6.55
C LEU A 294 -0.39 -5.20 6.39
N GLY A 295 -0.24 -4.71 5.17
CA GLY A 295 0.19 -3.33 4.89
C GLY A 295 -0.95 -2.32 4.76
N GLN A 296 -2.20 -2.78 4.62
CA GLN A 296 -3.38 -1.92 4.54
C GLN A 296 -3.97 -1.51 5.91
N HIS A 297 -3.43 -2.01 7.03
CA HIS A 297 -4.01 -1.83 8.37
C HIS A 297 -3.00 -1.37 9.41
#